data_AF-A0A961SPK1-F1
#
_entry.id   AF-A0A961SPK1-F1
#
_cell.length_a   1.000
_cell.length_b   1.000
_cell.length_c   1.000
_cell.angle_alpha   90.00
_cell.angle_beta   90.00
_cell.angle_gamma   90.00
#
_symmetry.space_group_name_H-M   'P 1'
#
loop_
_entity.id
_entity.type
_entity.pdbx_description
1 polymer ?
#
loop_
_entity_poly.entity_id
_entity_poly.type
_entity_poly.pdbx_seq_one_letter_code
_entity_poly.pdbx_strand_id
1 'polypeptide(L)' 'MAVLNGIDRFHLAKAVVDRVDKLAGGRDQFARFVEAKLVEHSAYIRANGQDMPEITEWRWSLSKA' A
#
# COMPACT_ATOMS: atom_id res chain seq x y z
N MET A 1 10.48 -8.13 -1.70
CA MET A 1 9.86 -9.33 -2.35
C MET A 1 8.33 -9.26 -2.46
N ALA A 2 7.59 -8.84 -1.43
CA ALA A 2 6.12 -8.81 -1.48
C ALA A 2 5.54 -7.94 -2.62
N VAL A 3 6.13 -6.77 -2.87
CA VAL A 3 5.73 -5.86 -3.96
C VAL A 3 5.85 -6.52 -5.34
N LEU A 4 6.96 -7.22 -5.58
CA LEU A 4 7.19 -7.90 -6.87
C LEU A 4 6.17 -9.02 -7.15
N ASN A 5 5.55 -9.55 -6.11
CA ASN A 5 4.54 -10.59 -6.20
C ASN A 5 3.10 -10.05 -6.07
N GLY A 6 2.93 -8.73 -5.90
CA GLY A 6 1.61 -8.12 -5.74
C GLY A 6 0.88 -8.51 -4.45
N ILE A 7 1.62 -8.95 -3.42
CA ILE A 7 1.07 -9.40 -2.13
C ILE A 7 1.39 -8.46 -0.97
N ASP A 8 1.94 -7.27 -1.24
CA ASP A 8 2.10 -6.27 -0.20
C ASP A 8 0.77 -5.59 0.16
N ARG A 9 0.79 -4.86 1.28
CA ARG A 9 -0.39 -4.21 1.86
C ARG A 9 -1.11 -3.25 0.91
N PHE A 10 -0.41 -2.59 -0.02
CA PHE A 10 -1.03 -1.63 -0.94
C PHE A 10 -1.79 -2.36 -2.05
N HIS A 11 -1.18 -3.39 -2.65
CA HIS A 11 -1.88 -4.24 -3.63
C HIS A 11 -3.08 -4.95 -3.01
N LEU A 12 -2.93 -5.48 -1.79
CA LEU A 12 -4.03 -6.15 -1.08
C LEU A 12 -5.16 -5.17 -0.74
N ALA A 13 -4.85 -3.95 -0.30
CA ALA A 13 -5.88 -2.94 -0.05
C ALA A 13 -6.60 -2.51 -1.34
N LYS A 14 -5.85 -2.34 -2.45
CA LYS A 14 -6.44 -2.00 -3.75
C LYS A 14 -7.39 -3.11 -4.21
N ALA A 15 -6.96 -4.35 -4.06
CA ALA A 15 -7.76 -5.53 -4.35
C ALA A 15 -9.10 -5.55 -3.59
N VAL A 16 -9.15 -5.06 -2.36
CA VAL A 16 -10.41 -4.94 -1.60
C VAL A 16 -11.29 -3.84 -2.19
N VAL A 17 -10.73 -2.65 -2.42
CA VAL A 17 -11.47 -1.49 -2.96
C VAL A 17 -12.05 -1.78 -4.35
N ASP A 18 -11.31 -2.52 -5.18
CA ASP A 18 -11.78 -2.93 -6.51
C ASP A 18 -12.97 -3.90 -6.46
N ARG A 19 -13.09 -4.70 -5.39
CA ARG A 19 -14.10 -5.78 -5.28
C ARG A 19 -15.32 -5.41 -4.44
N VAL A 20 -15.21 -4.43 -3.55
CA VAL A 20 -16.31 -4.03 -2.67
C VAL A 20 -17.10 -2.89 -3.31
N ASP A 21 -18.34 -3.16 -3.70
CA ASP A 21 -19.19 -2.17 -4.40
C ASP A 21 -19.47 -0.91 -3.59
N LYS A 22 -19.56 -1.03 -2.27
CA LYS A 22 -19.72 0.12 -1.37
C LYS A 22 -18.54 1.10 -1.42
N LEU A 23 -17.39 0.68 -1.93
CA LEU A 23 -16.18 1.50 -2.07
C LEU A 23 -15.97 2.01 -3.51
N ALA A 24 -16.90 1.70 -4.43
CA ALA A 24 -16.73 2.00 -5.86
C ALA A 24 -16.44 3.48 -6.16
N GLY A 25 -17.06 4.40 -5.42
CA GLY A 25 -16.89 5.84 -5.62
C GLY A 25 -15.47 6.37 -5.38
N GLY A 26 -14.61 5.63 -4.68
CA GLY A 26 -13.23 6.01 -4.37
C GLY A 26 -12.16 5.26 -5.16
N ARG A 27 -12.53 4.34 -6.06
CA ARG A 27 -11.60 3.40 -6.72
C ARG A 27 -10.45 4.12 -7.44
N ASP A 28 -10.75 5.09 -8.28
CA ASP A 28 -9.74 5.79 -9.08
C ASP A 28 -8.76 6.59 -8.21
N GLN A 29 -9.29 7.28 -7.19
CA GLN A 29 -8.46 8.03 -6.25
C GLN A 29 -7.54 7.08 -5.46
N PHE A 30 -8.08 5.96 -4.99
CA PHE A 30 -7.31 4.98 -4.24
C PHE A 30 -6.26 4.27 -5.10
N ALA A 31 -6.58 3.98 -6.36
CA ALA A 31 -5.62 3.41 -7.31
C ALA A 31 -4.41 4.34 -7.52
N ARG A 32 -4.66 5.65 -7.74
CA ARG A 32 -3.59 6.65 -7.86
C ARG A 32 -2.73 6.75 -6.60
N PHE A 33 -3.36 6.68 -5.42
CA PHE A 33 -2.64 6.65 -4.14
C PHE A 33 -1.71 5.43 -4.05
N VAL A 34 -2.20 4.24 -4.40
CA VAL A 34 -1.40 3.01 -4.39
C VAL A 34 -0.24 3.09 -5.38
N GLU A 35 -0.47 3.56 -6.61
CA GLU A 35 0.60 3.76 -7.60
C GLU A 35 1.68 4.72 -7.09
N ALA A 36 1.27 5.86 -6.51
CA ALA A 36 2.21 6.81 -5.93
C ALA A 36 3.06 6.17 -4.81
N LYS A 37 2.44 5.37 -3.94
CA LYS A 37 3.14 4.66 -2.86
C LYS A 37 4.14 3.62 -3.37
N LEU A 38 3.80 2.88 -4.43
CA LEU A 38 4.71 1.91 -5.04
C LEU A 38 5.91 2.59 -5.71
N VAL A 39 5.70 3.74 -6.35
CA VAL A 39 6.77 4.56 -6.91
C VAL A 39 7.70 5.08 -5.80
N GLU A 40 7.13 5.65 -4.74
CA GLU A 40 7.87 6.14 -3.57
C GLU A 40 8.72 5.03 -2.94
N HIS A 41 8.11 3.86 -2.70
CA HIS A 41 8.77 2.69 -2.13
C HIS A 41 9.93 2.20 -3.00
N SER A 42 9.72 2.12 -4.31
CA SER A 42 10.76 1.72 -5.26
C SER A 42 11.92 2.72 -5.30
N ALA A 43 11.64 4.02 -5.25
CA ALA A 43 12.66 5.05 -5.18
C ALA A 43 13.45 4.99 -3.86
N TYR A 44 12.76 4.80 -2.74
CA TYR A 44 13.37 4.73 -1.42
C TYR A 44 14.33 3.54 -1.29
N ILE A 45 13.92 2.36 -1.76
CA ILE A 45 14.79 1.17 -1.75
C ILE A 45 16.05 1.42 -2.58
N ARG A 46 15.93 2.01 -3.78
CA ARG A 46 17.10 2.31 -4.63
C ARG A 46 18.07 3.28 -3.97
N ALA A 47 17.56 4.26 -3.22
CA ALA A 47 18.39 5.26 -2.56
C ALA A 47 19.03 4.77 -1.25
N ASN A 48 18.33 3.93 -0.48
CA ASN A 48 18.71 3.60 0.90
C ASN A 48 19.08 2.12 1.12
N GLY A 49 18.79 1.24 0.16
CA GLY A 49 19.06 -0.20 0.29
C GLY A 49 18.14 -0.95 1.26
N GLN A 50 17.08 -0.32 1.77
CA GLN A 50 16.14 -0.89 2.72
C GLN A 50 14.70 -0.42 2.44
N ASP A 51 13.72 -1.11 3.03
CA ASP A 51 12.31 -0.72 2.96
C ASP A 51 12.07 0.61 3.70
N MET A 52 11.01 1.33 3.30
CA MET A 52 10.60 2.58 3.94
C MET A 52 10.23 2.37 5.42
N PRO A 53 10.42 3.38 6.30
CA PRO A 53 9.96 3.33 7.68
C PRO A 53 8.45 3.04 7.82
N GLU A 54 7.63 3.51 6.87
CA GLU A 54 6.19 3.19 6.82
C GLU A 54 5.93 1.67 6.72
N ILE A 55 6.89 0.90 6.18
CA ILE A 55 6.82 -0.55 6.09
C ILE A 55 7.43 -1.21 7.32
N THR A 56 8.64 -0.81 7.71
CA THR A 56 9.42 -1.47 8.79
C THR A 56 8.93 -1.14 10.18
N GLU A 57 8.49 0.10 10.40
CA GLU A 57 8.06 0.60 11.71
C GLU A 57 6.55 0.51 11.92
N TRP A 58 5.82 -0.04 10.94
CA TRP A 58 4.38 -0.22 11.06
C TRP A 58 4.07 -1.20 12.19
N ARG A 59 3.12 -0.80 13.04
CA ARG A 59 2.60 -1.62 14.12
C ARG A 59 1.09 -1.58 14.07
N TRP A 60 0.47 -2.70 14.44
CA TRP A 60 -0.96 -2.70 14.65
C TRP A 60 -1.31 -1.73 15.78
N SER A 61 -2.05 -0.68 15.46
CA SER A 61 -2.65 0.18 16.46
C SER A 61 -3.96 -0.47 16.89
N LEU A 62 -4.01 -0.96 18.12
CA LEU A 62 -5.28 -1.33 18.73
C LEU A 62 -6.03 -0.02 19.00
N SER A 63 -6.93 0.40 18.10
CA SER A 63 -7.88 1.45 18.49
C SER A 63 -8.73 0.88 19.62
N LYS A 64 -8.89 1.64 20.72
CA LYS A 64 -9.84 1.28 21.77
C LYS A 64 -11.21 1.07 21.12
N ALA A 65 -11.87 0.00 21.56
CA ALA A 65 -13.25 -0.35 21.23
C ALA A 65 -14.22 0.81 21.50
#